data_AF-A0A964NKQ8-F1
#
_entry.id   AF-A0A964NKQ8-F1
#
_cell.length_a   1.000
_cell.length_b   1.000
_cell.length_c   1.000
_cell.angle_alpha   90.00
_cell.angle_beta   90.00
_cell.angle_gamma   90.00
#
_symmetry.space_group_name_H-M   'P 1'
#
loop_
_entity.id
_entity.type
_entity.pdbx_description
1 polymer ?
#
loop_
_entity_poly.entity_id
_entity_poly.type
_entity_poly.pdbx_seq_one_letter_code
_entity_poly.pdbx_strand_id
1 'polypeptide(L)'
;MVPKRRAKAPSTPSCRPSPTPSSTRWVFAWTACRFTRPACGRRYTRRGWPEMLRIAPTFEVLRPETLDEVVNLLDQHGEAARLIAGGTDFVPNLKHGLYAPEVVIDLKGVSALRGIEHRPESLVFGALVGLHEMETDTRVHAVLPSLSRAASLVAGPQQRRMGTLGGNLCLDTRCVYINQTEFWRGALGGCLKKDGDVCHVTVTGKKCVAAASNDTAPVLISLGATVELLSPRGVRHLPVDELYINDGIRNLALGHDEVLTRVFVPRPGPQRRMGFEKLRTRGAIDFPLLNCALAFDLDEAENLSEPVLIFSAVAARPRSISQLPVGRLDAALIAEFGQRAFASVRPLTNINADVDWRREMVPHLVSRAFEAALGRASATPFSLSNAR
;
A
#
# COMPACT_ATOMS: atom_id res chain seq x y z
N MET A 1 20.80 -60.93 22.19
CA MET A 1 21.30 -59.84 23.06
C MET A 1 20.22 -58.78 23.22
N VAL A 2 19.75 -58.61 24.46
CA VAL A 2 18.96 -57.53 25.11
C VAL A 2 18.18 -56.52 24.22
N PRO A 3 16.83 -56.41 24.35
CA PRO A 3 16.06 -55.32 23.76
C PRO A 3 16.13 -54.04 24.63
N LYS A 4 16.47 -52.89 24.03
CA LYS A 4 16.43 -51.58 24.71
C LYS A 4 15.00 -51.03 24.75
N ARG A 5 14.52 -50.78 25.98
CA ARG A 5 13.22 -50.19 26.31
C ARG A 5 13.10 -48.73 25.82
N ARG A 6 11.97 -48.39 25.20
CA ARG A 6 11.53 -47.00 24.96
C ARG A 6 11.00 -46.39 26.28
N ALA A 7 11.49 -45.21 26.65
CA ALA A 7 10.99 -44.44 27.79
C ALA A 7 9.67 -43.73 27.44
N LYS A 8 8.68 -43.81 28.34
CA LYS A 8 7.37 -43.12 28.27
C LYS A 8 7.53 -41.65 28.70
N ALA A 9 6.91 -40.74 27.93
CA ALA A 9 6.73 -39.34 28.32
C ALA A 9 5.63 -39.21 29.41
N PRO A 10 5.77 -38.28 30.38
CA PRO A 10 4.76 -38.06 31.41
C PRO A 10 3.54 -37.28 30.87
N SER A 11 2.36 -37.72 31.28
CA SER A 11 1.04 -37.18 30.93
C SER A 11 0.75 -35.86 31.65
N THR A 12 0.31 -34.84 30.90
CA THR A 12 -0.25 -33.57 31.41
C THR A 12 -1.65 -33.79 32.03
N PRO A 13 -1.95 -33.21 33.21
CA PRO A 13 -3.27 -33.34 33.82
C PRO A 13 -4.29 -32.42 33.13
N SER A 14 -5.45 -33.00 32.79
CA SER A 14 -6.60 -32.33 32.18
C SER A 14 -7.36 -31.44 33.16
N CYS A 15 -7.59 -30.18 32.82
CA CYS A 15 -8.52 -29.29 33.52
C CYS A 15 -9.97 -29.76 33.32
N ARG A 16 -10.67 -30.04 34.42
CA ARG A 16 -12.14 -30.22 34.43
C ARG A 16 -12.81 -28.86 34.71
N PRO A 17 -13.94 -28.52 34.07
CA PRO A 17 -14.72 -27.34 34.41
C PRO A 17 -15.55 -27.59 35.69
N SER A 18 -15.53 -26.63 36.61
CA SER A 18 -16.37 -26.60 37.82
C SER A 18 -17.77 -26.04 37.53
N PRO A 19 -18.81 -26.47 38.27
CA PRO A 19 -20.20 -26.15 37.98
C PRO A 19 -20.63 -24.77 38.49
N THR A 20 -21.60 -24.17 37.80
CA THR A 20 -22.33 -22.96 38.18
C THR A 20 -23.18 -23.15 39.44
N PRO A 21 -23.25 -22.17 40.37
CA PRO A 21 -24.30 -22.11 41.35
C PRO A 21 -25.36 -21.04 41.02
N SER A 22 -26.60 -21.47 41.20
CA SER A 22 -27.85 -20.73 41.22
C SER A 22 -28.00 -19.78 42.42
N SER A 23 -28.77 -18.70 42.20
CA SER A 23 -29.59 -17.91 43.14
C SER A 23 -29.37 -18.07 44.65
N THR A 24 -29.13 -16.95 45.36
CA THR A 24 -30.09 -16.26 46.26
C THR A 24 -29.39 -15.07 46.96
N ARG A 25 -30.15 -13.96 47.11
CA ARG A 25 -29.84 -12.69 47.82
C ARG A 25 -29.19 -12.89 49.20
N TRP A 26 -28.39 -11.93 49.67
CA TRP A 26 -28.75 -10.94 50.71
C TRP A 26 -27.64 -9.89 50.90
N VAL A 27 -28.10 -8.74 51.38
CA VAL A 27 -27.49 -7.41 51.58
C VAL A 27 -26.39 -7.41 52.65
N PHE A 28 -25.38 -6.52 52.58
CA PHE A 28 -25.01 -5.55 53.64
C PHE A 28 -23.65 -4.85 53.40
N ALA A 29 -23.70 -3.53 53.58
CA ALA A 29 -22.70 -2.63 54.14
C ALA A 29 -21.22 -2.78 53.74
N TRP A 30 -20.76 -1.88 52.88
CA TRP A 30 -19.34 -1.57 52.74
C TRP A 30 -18.90 -0.59 53.84
N THR A 31 -18.48 -1.14 54.98
CA THR A 31 -17.67 -0.44 55.96
C THR A 31 -16.26 -0.29 55.39
N ALA A 32 -15.72 0.93 55.48
CA ALA A 32 -14.41 1.31 54.97
C ALA A 32 -13.29 0.40 55.48
N CYS A 33 -12.74 -0.44 54.61
CA CYS A 33 -11.48 -1.12 54.86
C CYS A 33 -10.33 -0.21 54.40
N ARG A 34 -9.75 0.53 55.35
CA ARG A 34 -8.45 1.20 55.18
C ARG A 34 -7.36 0.14 55.01
N PHE A 35 -7.12 -0.30 53.79
CA PHE A 35 -5.85 -0.92 53.43
C PHE A 35 -4.91 0.18 52.95
N THR A 36 -4.04 0.61 53.87
CA THR A 36 -2.80 1.32 53.56
C THR A 36 -1.95 0.45 52.65
N ARG A 37 -2.10 0.64 51.32
CA ARG A 37 -1.12 0.12 50.36
C ARG A 37 0.17 0.92 50.53
N PRO A 38 1.31 0.29 50.86
CA PRO A 38 2.58 0.97 50.73
C PRO A 38 2.77 1.33 49.26
N ALA A 39 3.23 2.56 49.02
CA ALA A 39 3.57 3.07 47.71
C ALA A 39 4.59 2.14 47.04
N CYS A 40 4.11 1.20 46.22
CA CYS A 40 4.93 0.49 45.25
C CYS A 40 5.16 1.43 44.06
N GLY A 41 5.86 2.54 44.33
CA GLY A 41 6.51 3.36 43.32
C GLY A 41 7.77 2.66 42.85
N ARG A 42 7.68 1.45 42.29
CA ARG A 42 8.76 0.94 41.46
C ARG A 42 8.68 1.69 40.14
N ARG A 43 9.38 2.83 40.06
CA ARG A 43 9.89 3.34 38.79
C ARG A 43 10.63 2.18 38.14
N TYR A 44 10.04 1.57 37.12
CA TYR A 44 10.78 0.81 36.13
C TYR A 44 11.68 1.80 35.40
N THR A 45 12.79 2.20 36.05
CA THR A 45 13.93 2.70 35.29
C THR A 45 14.42 1.47 34.53
N ARG A 46 14.17 1.45 33.22
CA ARG A 46 14.77 0.49 32.29
C ARG A 46 16.29 0.71 32.34
N ARG A 47 16.96 0.17 33.36
CA ARG A 47 18.41 0.03 33.35
C ARG A 47 18.76 -1.00 32.29
N GLY A 48 19.42 -0.54 31.25
CA GLY A 48 20.31 -1.33 30.40
C GLY A 48 19.65 -2.48 29.66
N TRP A 49 18.80 -2.18 28.67
CA TRP A 49 18.84 -3.00 27.47
C TRP A 49 20.02 -2.46 26.65
N PRO A 50 21.01 -3.28 26.26
CA PRO A 50 22.04 -2.84 25.34
C PRO A 50 21.37 -2.21 24.12
N GLU A 51 21.81 -1.03 23.68
CA GLU A 51 21.33 -0.40 22.44
C GLU A 51 21.31 -1.38 21.26
N MET A 52 22.22 -2.36 21.29
CA MET A 52 22.41 -3.44 20.34
C MET A 52 21.21 -4.39 20.11
N LEU A 53 20.17 -4.38 20.95
CA LEU A 53 18.97 -5.25 20.78
C LEU A 53 17.73 -4.49 20.26
N ARG A 54 17.83 -3.20 19.94
CA ARG A 54 16.71 -2.42 19.42
C ARG A 54 16.58 -2.59 17.91
N ILE A 55 15.48 -3.22 17.49
CA ILE A 55 15.13 -3.44 16.07
C ILE A 55 14.76 -2.10 15.37
N ALA A 56 14.41 -1.06 16.13
CA ALA A 56 14.03 0.25 15.61
C ALA A 56 14.60 1.39 16.46
N PRO A 57 14.86 2.57 15.88
CA PRO A 57 15.30 3.75 16.61
C PRO A 57 14.25 4.20 17.64
N THR A 58 14.67 5.00 18.62
CA THR A 58 13.73 5.61 19.57
C THR A 58 13.12 6.84 18.93
N PHE A 59 11.81 6.97 18.99
CA PHE A 59 11.06 8.12 18.49
C PHE A 59 9.89 8.42 19.42
N GLU A 60 9.45 9.67 19.40
CA GLU A 60 8.21 10.09 20.02
C GLU A 60 7.01 9.81 19.10
N VAL A 61 5.85 9.50 19.67
CA VAL A 61 4.61 9.32 18.91
C VAL A 61 3.62 10.40 19.32
N LEU A 62 3.31 11.30 18.39
CA LEU A 62 2.33 12.36 18.55
C LEU A 62 1.01 11.94 17.91
N ARG A 63 -0.11 12.27 18.55
CA ARG A 63 -1.46 11.83 18.15
C ARG A 63 -2.41 13.02 18.04
N PRO A 64 -2.31 13.81 16.97
CA PRO A 64 -3.21 14.92 16.73
C PRO A 64 -4.63 14.42 16.41
N GLU A 65 -5.61 15.27 16.68
CA GLU A 65 -7.02 15.04 16.38
C GLU A 65 -7.51 15.90 15.21
N THR A 66 -6.77 16.95 14.85
CA THR A 66 -7.13 17.89 13.77
C THR A 66 -6.06 17.96 12.68
N LEU A 67 -6.46 18.41 11.50
CA LEU A 67 -5.54 18.65 10.38
C LEU A 67 -4.56 19.79 10.68
N ASP A 68 -5.01 20.84 11.36
CA ASP A 68 -4.17 21.97 11.73
C ASP A 68 -3.04 21.52 12.67
N GLU A 69 -3.34 20.66 13.65
CA GLU A 69 -2.31 20.06 14.50
C GLU A 69 -1.31 19.22 13.71
N VAL A 70 -1.78 18.39 12.76
CA VAL A 70 -0.88 17.58 11.90
C VAL A 70 0.10 18.48 11.16
N VAL A 71 -0.42 19.52 10.52
CA VAL A 71 0.36 20.44 9.69
C VAL A 71 1.34 21.26 10.53
N ASN A 72 0.92 21.74 11.70
CA ASN A 72 1.80 22.45 12.63
C ASN A 72 2.93 21.55 13.14
N LEU A 73 2.65 20.28 13.43
CA LEU A 73 3.67 19.32 13.84
C LEU A 73 4.64 18.99 12.71
N LEU A 74 4.17 18.89 11.47
CA LEU A 74 5.05 18.70 10.31
C LEU A 74 5.95 19.91 10.07
N ASP A 75 5.42 21.13 10.21
CA ASP A 75 6.21 22.37 10.09
C ASP A 75 7.26 22.46 11.22
N GLN A 76 6.86 22.16 12.46
CA GLN A 76 7.73 22.20 13.63
C GLN A 76 8.90 21.20 13.54
N HIS A 77 8.65 19.99 13.05
CA HIS A 77 9.63 18.89 13.07
C HIS A 77 10.31 18.64 11.72
N GLY A 78 9.82 19.20 10.62
CA GLY A 78 10.42 19.11 9.30
C GLY A 78 10.74 17.68 8.86
N GLU A 79 11.94 17.47 8.29
CA GLU A 79 12.38 16.15 7.81
C GLU A 79 12.57 15.10 8.93
N ALA A 80 12.61 15.50 10.21
CA ALA A 80 12.71 14.59 11.35
C ALA A 80 11.38 13.90 11.69
N ALA A 81 10.25 14.40 11.16
CA ALA A 81 8.94 13.80 11.31
C ALA A 81 8.59 12.83 10.18
N ARG A 82 7.81 11.81 10.53
CA ARG A 82 7.16 10.90 9.58
C ARG A 82 5.70 10.70 9.98
N LEU A 83 4.81 10.71 8.99
CA LEU A 83 3.41 10.35 9.20
C LEU A 83 3.25 8.83 9.28
N ILE A 84 2.35 8.36 10.15
CA ILE A 84 1.89 6.97 10.17
C ILE A 84 0.36 6.91 10.11
N ALA A 85 -0.14 6.02 9.26
CA ALA A 85 -1.55 5.63 9.21
C ALA A 85 -1.68 4.15 9.60
N GLY A 86 -1.86 3.26 8.63
CA GLY A 86 -1.95 1.81 8.87
C GLY A 86 -0.64 1.14 9.31
N GLY A 87 0.50 1.79 9.11
CA GLY A 87 1.83 1.28 9.49
C GLY A 87 2.32 0.05 8.71
N THR A 88 1.56 -0.46 7.73
CA THR A 88 1.83 -1.73 7.05
C THR A 88 3.07 -1.74 6.17
N ASP A 89 3.52 -0.57 5.69
CA ASP A 89 4.79 -0.40 4.96
C ASP A 89 5.83 0.36 5.80
N PHE A 90 5.38 1.39 6.52
CA PHE A 90 6.24 2.20 7.40
C PHE A 90 6.95 1.37 8.47
N VAL A 91 6.24 0.52 9.23
CA VAL A 91 6.83 -0.22 10.35
C VAL A 91 7.86 -1.27 9.88
N PRO A 92 7.62 -2.06 8.81
CA PRO A 92 8.67 -2.90 8.24
C PRO A 92 9.92 -2.11 7.81
N ASN A 93 9.75 -0.98 7.12
CA ASN A 93 10.88 -0.16 6.67
C ASN A 93 11.65 0.47 7.84
N LEU A 94 10.96 0.87 8.90
CA LEU A 94 11.56 1.30 10.17
C LEU A 94 12.41 0.20 10.80
N LYS A 95 11.92 -1.05 10.84
CA LYS A 95 12.65 -2.22 11.36
C LYS A 95 13.85 -2.61 10.48
N HIS A 96 13.84 -2.24 9.21
CA HIS A 96 14.96 -2.41 8.29
C HIS A 96 15.98 -1.27 8.37
N GLY A 97 15.77 -0.26 9.24
CA GLY A 97 16.64 0.91 9.36
C GLY A 97 16.58 1.84 8.15
N LEU A 98 15.49 1.81 7.38
CA LEU A 98 15.31 2.72 6.23
C LEU A 98 14.88 4.12 6.67
N TYR A 99 14.21 4.21 7.81
CA TYR A 99 13.81 5.45 8.44
C TYR A 99 14.38 5.52 9.85
N ALA A 100 14.82 6.71 10.25
CA ALA A 100 15.19 7.03 11.62
C ALA A 100 14.53 8.35 12.03
N PRO A 101 13.19 8.39 12.11
CA PRO A 101 12.50 9.61 12.53
C PRO A 101 12.77 9.87 14.01
N GLU A 102 12.77 11.13 14.40
CA GLU A 102 12.71 11.53 15.81
C GLU A 102 11.26 11.54 16.29
N VAL A 103 10.34 11.88 15.39
CA VAL A 103 8.91 12.01 15.68
C VAL A 103 8.08 11.24 14.65
N VAL A 104 7.09 10.50 15.15
CA VAL A 104 6.07 9.84 14.34
C VAL A 104 4.71 10.45 14.67
N ILE A 105 4.05 11.01 13.66
CA ILE A 105 2.73 11.62 13.80
C ILE A 105 1.67 10.60 13.35
N ASP A 106 0.88 10.09 14.29
CA ASP A 106 -0.16 9.09 14.06
C ASP A 106 -1.48 9.76 13.66
N LEU A 107 -1.85 9.57 12.39
CA LEU A 107 -3.02 10.18 11.78
C LEU A 107 -4.34 9.54 12.23
N LYS A 108 -4.31 8.41 12.95
CA LYS A 108 -5.53 7.62 13.25
C LYS A 108 -6.62 8.42 13.98
N GLY A 109 -6.25 9.41 14.79
CA GLY A 109 -7.17 10.29 15.51
C GLY A 109 -7.90 11.32 14.64
N VAL A 110 -7.38 11.62 13.45
CA VAL A 110 -7.88 12.71 12.59
C VAL A 110 -9.10 12.24 11.80
N SER A 111 -10.29 12.49 12.34
CA SER A 111 -11.57 12.05 11.77
C SER A 111 -11.84 12.64 10.38
N ALA A 112 -11.35 13.85 10.08
CA ALA A 112 -11.49 14.54 8.81
C ALA A 112 -10.85 13.80 7.61
N LEU A 113 -9.93 12.86 7.88
CA LEU A 113 -9.29 12.03 6.86
C LEU A 113 -10.08 10.75 6.53
N ARG A 114 -11.24 10.53 7.13
CA ARG A 114 -12.03 9.29 6.98
C ARG A 114 -13.24 9.50 6.09
N GLY A 115 -13.80 8.38 5.64
CA GLY A 115 -15.09 8.34 4.97
C GLY A 115 -15.02 8.46 3.46
N ILE A 116 -16.09 7.96 2.83
CA ILE A 116 -16.32 7.95 1.40
C ILE A 116 -17.56 8.79 1.13
N GLU A 117 -17.38 9.92 0.44
CA GLU A 117 -18.45 10.82 0.06
C GLU A 117 -18.86 10.57 -1.40
N HIS A 118 -20.14 10.27 -1.60
CA HIS A 118 -20.72 10.08 -2.93
C HIS A 118 -21.37 11.38 -3.40
N ARG A 119 -20.66 12.15 -4.23
CA ARG A 119 -21.19 13.38 -4.85
C ARG A 119 -21.76 13.07 -6.24
N PRO A 120 -22.57 13.95 -6.86
CA PRO A 120 -23.09 13.73 -8.21
C PRO A 120 -22.00 13.52 -9.27
N GLU A 121 -20.93 14.34 -9.25
CA GLU A 121 -19.88 14.32 -10.29
C GLU A 121 -18.62 13.54 -9.88
N SER A 122 -18.47 13.19 -8.60
CA SER A 122 -17.26 12.52 -8.10
C SER A 122 -17.52 11.62 -6.90
N LEU A 123 -16.60 10.69 -6.65
CA LEU A 123 -16.44 10.02 -5.36
C LEU A 123 -15.23 10.66 -4.65
N VAL A 124 -15.40 11.05 -3.39
CA VAL A 124 -14.33 11.65 -2.59
C VAL A 124 -13.96 10.71 -1.46
N PHE A 125 -12.70 10.33 -1.39
CA PHE A 125 -12.16 9.42 -0.39
C PHE A 125 -11.24 10.20 0.55
N GLY A 126 -11.47 10.08 1.85
CA GLY A 126 -10.47 10.52 2.83
C GLY A 126 -9.20 9.67 2.78
N ALA A 127 -8.03 10.24 3.08
CA ALA A 127 -6.75 9.53 3.04
C ALA A 127 -6.64 8.33 3.99
N LEU A 128 -7.44 8.30 5.06
CA LEU A 128 -7.55 7.21 6.03
C LEU A 128 -8.68 6.22 5.73
N VAL A 129 -9.37 6.34 4.59
CA VAL A 129 -10.26 5.27 4.12
C VAL A 129 -9.47 3.97 4.01
N GLY A 130 -9.99 2.91 4.62
CA GLY A 130 -9.33 1.61 4.66
C GLY A 130 -9.42 0.90 3.30
N LEU A 131 -8.39 0.15 2.92
CA LEU A 131 -8.44 -0.65 1.69
C LEU A 131 -9.54 -1.73 1.76
N HIS A 132 -9.79 -2.27 2.96
CA HIS A 132 -10.91 -3.19 3.19
C HIS A 132 -12.29 -2.50 3.08
N GLU A 133 -12.40 -1.25 3.52
CA GLU A 133 -13.63 -0.47 3.37
C GLU A 133 -13.93 -0.25 1.88
N MET A 134 -12.92 0.13 1.09
CA MET A 134 -13.06 0.30 -0.36
C MET A 134 -13.36 -1.01 -1.10
N GLU A 135 -12.76 -2.13 -0.68
CA GLU A 135 -13.01 -3.41 -1.35
C GLU A 135 -14.43 -3.94 -1.09
N THR A 136 -15.02 -3.60 0.07
CA THR A 136 -16.33 -4.12 0.50
C THR A 136 -17.51 -3.17 0.32
N ASP A 137 -17.26 -1.87 0.07
CA ASP A 137 -18.34 -0.91 -0.21
C ASP A 137 -18.98 -1.21 -1.58
N THR A 138 -20.25 -1.62 -1.55
CA THR A 138 -21.02 -1.99 -2.75
C THR A 138 -21.23 -0.82 -3.71
N ARG A 139 -21.27 0.42 -3.20
CA ARG A 139 -21.41 1.64 -4.02
C ARG A 139 -20.10 1.97 -4.72
N VAL A 140 -18.96 1.75 -4.06
CA VAL A 140 -17.64 1.85 -4.70
C VAL A 140 -17.50 0.76 -5.75
N HIS A 141 -17.88 -0.49 -5.44
CA HIS A 141 -17.81 -1.59 -6.41
C HIS A 141 -18.68 -1.31 -7.65
N ALA A 142 -19.90 -0.78 -7.46
CA ALA A 142 -20.81 -0.49 -8.56
C ALA A 142 -20.31 0.62 -9.49
N VAL A 143 -19.64 1.65 -8.95
CA VAL A 143 -19.20 2.82 -9.74
C VAL A 143 -17.75 2.68 -10.21
N LEU A 144 -16.87 2.15 -9.36
CA LEU A 144 -15.42 2.05 -9.56
C LEU A 144 -14.92 0.60 -9.35
N PRO A 145 -15.41 -0.39 -10.12
CA PRO A 145 -15.09 -1.80 -9.90
C PRO A 145 -13.58 -2.09 -9.96
N SER A 146 -12.84 -1.40 -10.84
CA SER A 146 -11.38 -1.56 -10.93
C SER A 146 -10.64 -1.03 -9.70
N LEU A 147 -11.16 0.02 -9.04
CA LEU A 147 -10.55 0.55 -7.81
C LEU A 147 -10.81 -0.38 -6.62
N SER A 148 -12.03 -0.91 -6.50
CA SER A 148 -12.39 -1.96 -5.54
C SER A 148 -11.52 -3.21 -5.73
N ARG A 149 -11.33 -3.66 -6.98
CA ARG A 149 -10.43 -4.78 -7.33
C ARG A 149 -8.98 -4.49 -6.99
N ALA A 150 -8.46 -3.30 -7.32
CA ALA A 150 -7.09 -2.94 -6.97
C ALA A 150 -6.87 -2.97 -5.45
N ALA A 151 -7.81 -2.41 -4.67
CA ALA A 151 -7.75 -2.45 -3.22
C ALA A 151 -7.73 -3.90 -2.70
N SER A 152 -8.56 -4.80 -3.24
CA SER A 152 -8.63 -6.20 -2.79
C SER A 152 -7.39 -7.03 -3.09
N LEU A 153 -6.61 -6.62 -4.10
CA LEU A 153 -5.37 -7.27 -4.50
C LEU A 153 -4.14 -6.78 -3.72
N VAL A 154 -4.27 -5.75 -2.88
CA VAL A 154 -3.21 -5.28 -1.99
C VAL A 154 -2.98 -6.29 -0.87
N ALA A 155 -1.73 -6.75 -0.76
CA ALA A 155 -1.22 -7.56 0.34
C ALA A 155 -2.17 -8.72 0.76
N GLY A 156 -2.36 -8.92 2.07
CA GLY A 156 -3.32 -9.86 2.65
C GLY A 156 -4.47 -9.15 3.38
N PRO A 157 -5.53 -9.88 3.78
CA PRO A 157 -6.73 -9.29 4.38
C PRO A 157 -6.44 -8.49 5.67
N GLN A 158 -5.51 -8.95 6.50
CA GLN A 158 -5.13 -8.25 7.73
C GLN A 158 -4.46 -6.91 7.43
N GLN A 159 -3.61 -6.88 6.40
CA GLN A 159 -2.95 -5.66 5.96
C GLN A 159 -3.98 -4.70 5.35
N ARG A 160 -4.99 -5.16 4.61
CA ARG A 160 -6.03 -4.28 4.05
C ARG A 160 -6.96 -3.65 5.10
N ARG A 161 -7.15 -4.31 6.24
CA ARG A 161 -7.88 -3.73 7.38
C ARG A 161 -7.13 -2.61 8.09
N MET A 162 -5.80 -2.60 8.00
CA MET A 162 -4.97 -1.55 8.60
C MET A 162 -4.58 -0.48 7.56
N GLY A 163 -4.23 -0.91 6.36
CA GLY A 163 -3.77 -0.07 5.27
C GLY A 163 -4.85 0.87 4.78
N THR A 164 -4.44 2.09 4.42
CA THR A 164 -5.32 3.15 3.98
C THR A 164 -5.04 3.52 2.52
N LEU A 165 -5.99 4.20 1.88
CA LEU A 165 -5.81 4.70 0.52
C LEU A 165 -4.62 5.65 0.40
N GLY A 166 -4.52 6.64 1.31
CA GLY A 166 -3.39 7.58 1.34
C GLY A 166 -2.06 6.87 1.59
N GLY A 167 -2.04 5.88 2.48
CA GLY A 167 -0.84 5.06 2.71
C GLY A 167 -0.45 4.19 1.50
N ASN A 168 -1.40 3.74 0.68
CA ASN A 168 -1.10 3.01 -0.55
C ASN A 168 -0.57 3.94 -1.65
N LEU A 169 -1.14 5.15 -1.78
CA LEU A 169 -0.66 6.16 -2.72
C LEU A 169 0.77 6.62 -2.37
N CYS A 170 1.02 6.87 -1.09
CA CYS A 170 2.31 7.31 -0.55
C CYS A 170 3.24 6.16 -0.15
N LEU A 171 3.01 4.95 -0.67
CA LEU A 171 3.88 3.80 -0.47
C LEU A 171 5.29 4.09 -1.00
N ASP A 172 6.32 3.76 -0.23
CA ASP A 172 7.71 3.92 -0.68
C ASP A 172 8.03 2.96 -1.84
N THR A 173 8.94 3.39 -2.69
CA THR A 173 9.51 2.59 -3.77
C THR A 173 10.23 1.35 -3.25
N ARG A 174 10.28 0.32 -4.10
CA ARG A 174 10.84 -0.98 -3.74
C ARG A 174 12.01 -1.37 -4.65
N CYS A 175 12.99 -2.01 -4.04
CA CYS A 175 14.16 -2.56 -4.73
C CYS A 175 14.74 -3.72 -3.92
N VAL A 176 15.21 -4.76 -4.60
CA VAL A 176 15.88 -5.90 -3.97
C VAL A 176 17.09 -5.49 -3.11
N TYR A 177 17.71 -4.34 -3.41
CA TYR A 177 18.83 -3.78 -2.65
C TYR A 177 18.42 -2.86 -1.50
N ILE A 178 17.18 -2.33 -1.47
CA ILE A 178 16.73 -1.40 -0.41
C ILE A 178 15.92 -2.11 0.65
N ASN A 179 15.02 -3.02 0.29
CA ASN A 179 14.10 -3.66 1.24
C ASN A 179 14.79 -4.82 1.99
N GLN A 180 15.95 -4.53 2.57
CA GLN A 180 16.85 -5.44 3.28
C GLN A 180 17.23 -4.84 4.64
N THR A 181 17.74 -5.68 5.54
CA THR A 181 18.22 -5.23 6.85
C THR A 181 19.37 -4.22 6.71
N GLU A 182 19.54 -3.37 7.72
CA GLU A 182 20.67 -2.43 7.79
C GLU A 182 22.01 -3.15 7.67
N PHE A 183 22.19 -4.27 8.38
CA PHE A 183 23.39 -5.10 8.27
C PHE A 183 23.69 -5.52 6.82
N TRP A 184 22.68 -6.01 6.09
CA TRP A 184 22.85 -6.47 4.72
C TRP A 184 23.22 -5.31 3.78
N ARG A 185 22.55 -4.15 3.93
CA ARG A 185 22.86 -2.95 3.15
C ARG A 185 24.25 -2.41 3.46
N GLY A 186 24.64 -2.40 4.73
CA GLY A 186 25.95 -1.95 5.19
C GLY A 186 27.08 -2.81 4.62
N ALA A 187 26.89 -4.12 4.51
CA ALA A 187 27.85 -5.02 3.87
C ALA A 187 28.08 -4.72 2.37
N LEU A 188 27.11 -4.09 1.71
CA LEU A 188 27.21 -3.63 0.31
C LEU A 188 27.67 -2.17 0.17
N GLY A 189 27.91 -1.45 1.28
CA GLY A 189 28.22 -0.02 1.26
C GLY A 189 27.01 0.88 0.96
N GLY A 190 25.80 0.41 1.25
CA GLY A 190 24.55 1.14 0.99
C GLY A 190 24.19 1.19 -0.50
N CYS A 191 23.29 2.10 -0.88
CA CYS A 191 23.02 2.43 -2.27
C CYS A 191 22.59 3.89 -2.39
N LEU A 192 22.45 4.39 -3.62
CA LEU A 192 22.06 5.78 -3.91
C LEU A 192 20.80 6.24 -3.16
N LYS A 193 19.85 5.34 -2.85
CA LYS A 193 18.66 5.68 -2.07
C LYS A 193 18.93 5.83 -0.57
N LYS A 194 19.92 5.12 -0.03
CA LYS A 194 20.16 5.04 1.41
C LYS A 194 21.60 4.63 1.71
N ASP A 195 22.29 5.51 2.41
CA ASP A 195 23.61 5.31 3.03
C ASP A 195 24.74 4.94 2.03
N GLY A 196 24.60 5.30 0.75
CA GLY A 196 25.60 5.10 -0.28
C GLY A 196 25.39 6.01 -1.50
N ASP A 197 26.25 5.86 -2.51
CA ASP A 197 26.32 6.72 -3.71
C ASP A 197 26.17 5.95 -5.03
N VAL A 198 26.14 4.61 -4.98
CA VAL A 198 26.00 3.73 -6.16
C VAL A 198 24.57 3.19 -6.29
N CYS A 199 24.06 3.17 -7.53
CA CYS A 199 22.86 2.39 -7.87
C CYS A 199 23.25 0.97 -8.30
N HIS A 200 23.03 -0.04 -7.46
CA HIS A 200 23.39 -1.44 -7.78
C HIS A 200 22.63 -2.07 -8.97
N VAL A 201 21.56 -1.42 -9.45
CA VAL A 201 20.77 -1.90 -10.60
C VAL A 201 21.33 -1.42 -11.93
N THR A 202 21.75 -0.15 -12.01
CA THR A 202 22.27 0.46 -13.26
C THR A 202 23.77 0.67 -13.25
N VAL A 203 24.39 0.66 -12.06
CA VAL A 203 25.81 0.88 -11.72
C VAL A 203 26.34 2.28 -12.09
N THR A 204 26.02 2.78 -13.29
CA THR A 204 26.45 4.08 -13.82
C THR A 204 25.39 5.18 -13.65
N GLY A 205 24.18 4.82 -13.25
CA GLY A 205 23.05 5.74 -13.13
C GLY A 205 23.20 6.70 -11.95
N LYS A 206 22.94 7.99 -12.20
CA LYS A 206 22.88 9.04 -11.17
C LYS A 206 21.52 9.18 -10.48
N LYS A 207 20.56 8.30 -10.81
CA LYS A 207 19.19 8.32 -10.27
C LYS A 207 18.83 6.98 -9.70
N CYS A 208 18.08 6.99 -8.60
CA CYS A 208 17.55 5.75 -8.05
C CYS A 208 16.43 5.23 -8.96
N VAL A 209 16.49 3.94 -9.26
CA VAL A 209 15.49 3.24 -10.10
C VAL A 209 14.60 2.31 -9.28
N ALA A 210 14.49 2.49 -7.96
CA ALA A 210 13.54 1.74 -7.15
C ALA A 210 12.11 1.93 -7.70
N ALA A 211 11.32 0.87 -7.77
CA ALA A 211 10.04 0.87 -8.47
C ALA A 211 8.87 1.26 -7.57
N ALA A 212 7.94 2.07 -8.09
CA ALA A 212 6.60 2.21 -7.52
C ALA A 212 5.91 0.84 -7.53
N SER A 213 5.24 0.48 -6.44
CA SER A 213 4.61 -0.85 -6.25
C SER A 213 3.17 -0.74 -5.74
N ASN A 214 2.55 0.41 -5.96
CA ASN A 214 1.17 0.70 -5.55
C ASN A 214 0.18 0.13 -6.57
N ASP A 215 -0.92 -0.44 -6.06
CA ASP A 215 -1.95 -1.07 -6.87
C ASP A 215 -3.11 -0.10 -7.17
N THR A 216 -3.46 0.81 -6.26
CA THR A 216 -4.56 1.76 -6.49
C THR A 216 -4.15 2.94 -7.37
N ALA A 217 -2.88 3.35 -7.31
CA ALA A 217 -2.34 4.47 -8.09
C ALA A 217 -2.59 4.37 -9.61
N PRO A 218 -2.24 3.28 -10.31
CA PRO A 218 -2.49 3.19 -11.76
C PRO A 218 -3.98 3.29 -12.13
N VAL A 219 -4.88 2.76 -11.29
CA VAL A 219 -6.33 2.87 -11.51
C VAL A 219 -6.79 4.31 -11.35
N LEU A 220 -6.36 4.98 -10.28
CA LEU A 220 -6.71 6.37 -10.03
C LEU A 220 -6.19 7.30 -11.14
N ILE A 221 -4.98 7.05 -11.65
CA ILE A 221 -4.42 7.76 -12.80
C ILE A 221 -5.28 7.52 -14.05
N SER A 222 -5.67 6.27 -14.34
CA SER A 222 -6.50 5.95 -15.51
C SER A 222 -7.89 6.60 -15.50
N LEU A 223 -8.37 6.99 -14.31
CA LEU A 223 -9.66 7.64 -14.11
C LEU A 223 -9.57 9.17 -13.99
N GLY A 224 -8.38 9.75 -14.18
CA GLY A 224 -8.18 11.19 -14.06
C GLY A 224 -8.41 11.72 -12.63
N ALA A 225 -8.15 10.90 -11.61
CA ALA A 225 -8.33 11.29 -10.23
C ALA A 225 -7.33 12.38 -9.81
N THR A 226 -7.74 13.21 -8.84
CA THR A 226 -6.90 14.24 -8.22
C THR A 226 -6.73 13.99 -6.73
N VAL A 227 -5.65 14.50 -6.15
CA VAL A 227 -5.40 14.49 -4.70
C VAL A 227 -5.41 15.90 -4.16
N GLU A 228 -5.86 16.03 -2.92
CA GLU A 228 -5.73 17.25 -2.11
C GLU A 228 -4.58 17.07 -1.13
N LEU A 229 -3.67 18.04 -1.14
CA LEU A 229 -2.56 18.15 -0.22
C LEU A 229 -2.75 19.40 0.64
N LEU A 230 -2.58 19.25 1.94
CA LEU A 230 -2.67 20.33 2.90
C LEU A 230 -1.28 20.60 3.51
N SER A 231 -0.96 21.88 3.66
CA SER A 231 0.28 22.40 4.27
C SER A 231 -0.02 23.67 5.08
N PRO A 232 0.95 24.26 5.81
CA PRO A 232 0.74 25.54 6.50
C PRO A 232 0.43 26.68 5.51
N ARG A 233 0.86 26.53 4.24
CA ARG A 233 0.61 27.49 3.16
C ARG A 233 -0.78 27.35 2.54
N GLY A 234 -1.57 26.38 2.98
CA GLY A 234 -2.91 26.10 2.49
C GLY A 234 -3.02 24.81 1.67
N VAL A 235 -4.11 24.72 0.92
CA VAL A 235 -4.52 23.54 0.16
C VAL A 235 -4.10 23.67 -1.30
N ARG A 236 -3.54 22.60 -1.87
CA ARG A 236 -3.37 22.47 -3.32
C ARG A 236 -3.90 21.13 -3.82
N HIS A 237 -4.31 21.13 -5.07
CA HIS A 237 -4.77 19.94 -5.78
C HIS A 237 -3.82 19.62 -6.93
N LEU A 238 -3.63 18.33 -7.21
CA LEU A 238 -2.93 17.88 -8.40
C LEU A 238 -3.50 16.56 -8.92
N PRO A 239 -3.38 16.26 -10.22
CA PRO A 239 -3.62 14.93 -10.75
C PRO A 239 -2.79 13.88 -10.02
N VAL A 240 -3.35 12.68 -9.80
CA VAL A 240 -2.62 11.58 -9.15
C VAL A 240 -1.35 11.22 -9.93
N ASP A 241 -1.32 11.40 -11.24
CA ASP A 241 -0.12 11.17 -12.05
C ASP A 241 1.03 12.13 -11.71
N GLU A 242 0.71 13.38 -11.41
CA GLU A 242 1.67 14.41 -11.02
C GLU A 242 2.16 14.25 -9.58
N LEU A 243 1.49 13.42 -8.77
CA LEU A 243 1.97 13.06 -7.44
C LEU A 243 3.29 12.28 -7.54
N TYR A 244 3.57 11.61 -8.66
CA TYR A 244 4.73 10.75 -8.78
C TYR A 244 5.88 11.37 -9.58
N ILE A 245 7.06 11.44 -8.96
CA ILE A 245 8.30 11.90 -9.59
C ILE A 245 9.11 10.68 -10.05
N ASN A 246 9.80 10.81 -11.19
CA ASN A 246 10.68 9.75 -11.69
C ASN A 246 12.06 9.76 -10.99
N ASP A 247 12.03 9.62 -9.66
CA ASP A 247 13.20 9.45 -8.80
C ASP A 247 12.87 8.44 -7.70
N GLY A 248 13.56 7.29 -7.69
CA GLY A 248 13.33 6.25 -6.70
C GLY A 248 13.72 6.64 -5.26
N ILE A 249 14.45 7.74 -5.03
CA ILE A 249 14.77 8.19 -3.66
C ILE A 249 13.54 8.81 -3.02
N ARG A 250 12.97 9.82 -3.69
CA ARG A 250 11.78 10.58 -3.30
C ARG A 250 10.84 10.61 -4.50
N ASN A 251 10.01 9.58 -4.64
CA ASN A 251 9.15 9.42 -5.82
C ASN A 251 7.81 10.15 -5.71
N LEU A 252 7.63 11.00 -4.71
CA LEU A 252 6.41 11.76 -4.48
C LEU A 252 6.68 13.26 -4.58
N ALA A 253 5.82 13.99 -5.29
CA ALA A 253 5.76 15.45 -5.32
C ALA A 253 5.04 16.00 -4.08
N LEU A 254 5.42 15.47 -2.91
CA LEU A 254 4.90 15.82 -1.59
C LEU A 254 5.98 16.56 -0.82
N GLY A 255 5.68 17.77 -0.36
CA GLY A 255 6.53 18.54 0.55
C GLY A 255 6.68 17.85 1.90
N HIS A 256 7.75 18.18 2.62
CA HIS A 256 7.97 17.64 3.97
C HIS A 256 6.91 18.08 4.98
N ASP A 257 6.26 19.22 4.70
CA ASP A 257 5.21 19.84 5.48
C ASP A 257 3.80 19.57 4.93
N GLU A 258 3.67 18.64 3.97
CA GLU A 258 2.41 18.33 3.32
C GLU A 258 1.82 16.99 3.79
N VAL A 259 0.49 16.96 3.93
CA VAL A 259 -0.29 15.75 4.17
C VAL A 259 -1.32 15.56 3.05
N LEU A 260 -1.40 14.35 2.50
CA LEU A 260 -2.49 13.95 1.60
C LEU A 260 -3.76 13.80 2.42
N THR A 261 -4.78 14.61 2.11
CA THR A 261 -6.03 14.64 2.87
C THR A 261 -7.16 13.89 2.18
N ARG A 262 -7.32 14.08 0.86
CA ARG A 262 -8.44 13.54 0.07
C ARG A 262 -8.00 13.09 -1.32
N VAL A 263 -8.76 12.15 -1.88
CA VAL A 263 -8.67 11.71 -3.28
C VAL A 263 -10.03 11.91 -3.94
N PHE A 264 -10.07 12.64 -5.05
CA PHE A 264 -11.27 12.91 -5.83
C PHE A 264 -11.22 12.09 -7.10
N VAL A 265 -12.21 11.21 -7.27
CA VAL A 265 -12.33 10.35 -8.46
C VAL A 265 -13.55 10.81 -9.24
N PRO A 266 -13.39 11.32 -10.48
CA PRO A 266 -14.52 11.64 -11.34
C PRO A 266 -15.44 10.44 -11.50
N ARG A 267 -16.75 10.69 -11.53
CA ARG A 267 -17.68 9.61 -11.84
C ARG A 267 -17.54 9.20 -13.31
N PRO A 268 -17.31 7.90 -13.58
CA PRO A 268 -17.30 7.42 -14.94
C PRO A 268 -18.69 7.55 -15.57
N GLY A 269 -18.74 8.01 -16.82
CA GLY A 269 -19.95 7.97 -17.63
C GLY A 269 -20.36 6.53 -17.99
N PRO A 270 -21.58 6.31 -18.52
CA PRO A 270 -22.10 4.97 -18.81
C PRO A 270 -21.31 4.20 -19.88
N GLN A 271 -20.58 4.90 -20.74
CA GLN A 271 -19.72 4.32 -21.78
C GLN A 271 -18.34 3.91 -21.26
N ARG A 272 -17.94 4.42 -20.10
CA ARG A 272 -16.61 4.15 -19.55
C ARG A 272 -16.51 2.69 -19.15
N ARG A 273 -15.45 2.05 -19.62
CA ARG A 273 -15.01 0.70 -19.24
C ARG A 273 -13.70 0.82 -18.50
N MET A 274 -13.48 -0.08 -17.54
CA MET A 274 -12.26 -0.08 -16.74
C MET A 274 -11.84 -1.49 -16.35
N GLY A 275 -10.56 -1.80 -16.53
CA GLY A 275 -9.96 -3.08 -16.14
C GLY A 275 -8.70 -2.87 -15.33
N PHE A 276 -8.49 -3.72 -14.34
CA PHE A 276 -7.26 -3.76 -13.55
C PHE A 276 -6.79 -5.19 -13.34
N GLU A 277 -5.51 -5.44 -13.66
CA GLU A 277 -4.86 -6.72 -13.45
C GLU A 277 -3.52 -6.57 -12.75
N LYS A 278 -3.21 -7.54 -11.89
CA LYS A 278 -1.96 -7.61 -11.12
C LYS A 278 -1.30 -8.95 -11.38
N LEU A 279 -0.07 -8.92 -11.85
CA LEU A 279 0.80 -10.08 -11.98
C LEU A 279 1.59 -10.28 -10.69
N ARG A 280 1.53 -11.50 -10.13
CA ARG A 280 2.30 -11.90 -8.94
C ARG A 280 2.56 -13.41 -8.93
N THR A 281 3.49 -13.84 -8.08
CA THR A 281 3.86 -15.25 -7.95
C THR A 281 2.85 -16.04 -7.12
N ARG A 282 2.45 -15.50 -5.97
CA ARG A 282 1.51 -16.12 -5.04
C ARG A 282 0.10 -15.60 -5.24
N GLY A 283 -0.88 -16.37 -4.79
CA GLY A 283 -2.30 -15.99 -4.84
C GLY A 283 -2.68 -14.77 -3.96
N ALA A 284 -1.82 -14.33 -3.04
CA ALA A 284 -2.02 -13.18 -2.15
C ALA A 284 -0.67 -12.65 -1.61
N ILE A 285 -0.70 -11.55 -0.84
CA ILE A 285 0.44 -10.93 -0.12
C ILE A 285 1.44 -10.19 -1.02
N ASP A 286 1.79 -10.75 -2.18
CA ASP A 286 2.83 -10.19 -3.05
C ASP A 286 2.53 -8.77 -3.54
N PHE A 287 3.59 -7.96 -3.63
CA PHE A 287 3.62 -6.76 -4.47
C PHE A 287 3.50 -7.14 -5.95
N PRO A 288 3.06 -6.20 -6.81
CA PRO A 288 3.01 -6.46 -8.25
C PRO A 288 4.41 -6.72 -8.81
N LEU A 289 4.57 -7.81 -9.56
CA LEU A 289 5.68 -7.95 -10.51
C LEU A 289 5.45 -7.01 -11.71
N LEU A 290 4.18 -6.89 -12.09
CA LEU A 290 3.59 -5.87 -12.95
C LEU A 290 2.14 -5.67 -12.51
N ASN A 291 1.59 -4.47 -12.70
CA ASN A 291 0.15 -4.28 -12.73
C ASN A 291 -0.21 -3.36 -13.90
N CYS A 292 -1.46 -3.43 -14.32
CA CYS A 292 -1.97 -2.71 -15.49
C CYS A 292 -3.38 -2.23 -15.18
N ALA A 293 -3.61 -0.92 -15.33
CA ALA A 293 -4.93 -0.30 -15.31
C ALA A 293 -5.26 0.22 -16.72
N LEU A 294 -6.46 -0.11 -17.19
CA LEU A 294 -6.98 0.32 -18.48
C LEU A 294 -8.32 1.00 -18.25
N ALA A 295 -8.52 2.17 -18.85
CA ALA A 295 -9.81 2.84 -18.94
C ALA A 295 -10.03 3.35 -20.37
N PHE A 296 -11.26 3.28 -20.88
CA PHE A 296 -11.65 3.78 -22.20
C PHE A 296 -13.16 3.94 -22.28
N ASP A 297 -13.65 4.76 -23.19
CA ASP A 297 -15.09 4.82 -23.52
C ASP A 297 -15.40 3.83 -24.65
N LEU A 298 -16.55 3.16 -24.56
CA LEU A 298 -17.03 2.19 -25.55
C LEU A 298 -18.47 2.53 -25.93
N ASP A 299 -18.68 2.82 -27.21
CA ASP A 299 -20.01 3.10 -27.76
C ASP A 299 -20.81 1.81 -28.07
N GLU A 300 -22.06 1.99 -28.51
CA GLU A 300 -22.96 0.87 -28.86
C GLU A 300 -22.52 0.09 -30.11
N ALA A 301 -21.70 0.68 -30.97
CA ALA A 301 -21.12 0.04 -32.15
C ALA A 301 -19.77 -0.63 -31.86
N GLU A 302 -19.42 -0.78 -30.58
CA GLU A 302 -18.15 -1.32 -30.09
C GLU A 302 -16.92 -0.51 -30.54
N ASN A 303 -17.06 0.80 -30.78
CA ASN A 303 -15.90 1.66 -31.00
C ASN A 303 -15.35 2.17 -29.67
N LEU A 304 -14.05 1.98 -29.51
CA LEU A 304 -13.26 2.42 -28.38
C LEU A 304 -12.73 3.83 -28.62
N SER A 305 -12.88 4.71 -27.63
CA SER A 305 -12.31 6.07 -27.58
C SER A 305 -11.72 6.40 -26.20
N GLU A 306 -10.96 7.50 -26.12
CA GLU A 306 -10.33 8.01 -24.89
C GLU A 306 -9.55 6.96 -24.05
N PRO A 307 -8.69 6.12 -24.66
CA PRO A 307 -7.94 5.11 -23.92
C PRO A 307 -6.86 5.71 -23.02
N VAL A 308 -6.80 5.18 -21.80
CA VAL A 308 -5.72 5.42 -20.84
C VAL A 308 -5.22 4.07 -20.34
N LEU A 309 -3.93 3.80 -20.53
CA LEU A 309 -3.27 2.55 -20.12
C LEU A 309 -2.07 2.87 -19.24
N ILE A 310 -2.11 2.43 -17.98
CA ILE A 310 -1.11 2.73 -16.96
C ILE A 310 -0.51 1.45 -16.39
N PHE A 311 0.82 1.38 -16.31
CA PHE A 311 1.56 0.31 -15.64
C PHE A 311 2.27 0.80 -14.39
N SER A 312 2.29 0.02 -13.32
CA SER A 312 3.21 0.20 -12.17
C SER A 312 4.22 -0.94 -12.09
N ALA A 313 5.12 -0.91 -11.10
CA ALA A 313 6.25 -1.82 -10.94
C ALA A 313 7.32 -1.77 -12.04
N VAL A 314 7.28 -0.79 -12.95
CA VAL A 314 8.20 -0.68 -14.10
C VAL A 314 9.22 0.46 -13.96
N ALA A 315 8.92 1.46 -13.14
CA ALA A 315 9.76 2.63 -12.90
C ALA A 315 9.46 3.22 -11.51
N ALA A 316 10.16 4.29 -11.11
CA ALA A 316 9.92 5.00 -9.84
C ALA A 316 8.52 5.63 -9.74
N ARG A 317 7.86 5.83 -10.88
CA ARG A 317 6.46 6.26 -10.98
C ARG A 317 5.65 5.30 -11.86
N PRO A 318 4.31 5.26 -11.71
CA PRO A 318 3.44 4.66 -12.72
C PRO A 318 3.71 5.25 -14.11
N ARG A 319 3.63 4.41 -15.13
CA ARG A 319 3.98 4.70 -16.52
C ARG A 319 2.72 4.68 -17.37
N SER A 320 2.38 5.83 -17.95
CA SER A 320 1.36 5.93 -18.99
C SER A 320 1.91 5.47 -20.35
N ILE A 321 1.07 4.78 -21.12
CA ILE A 321 1.35 4.41 -22.51
C ILE A 321 0.71 5.46 -23.43
N SER A 322 1.53 6.13 -24.22
CA SER A 322 1.09 7.17 -25.15
C SER A 322 0.65 6.61 -26.50
N GLN A 323 -0.12 7.42 -27.25
CA GLN A 323 -0.52 7.12 -28.63
C GLN A 323 -1.25 5.77 -28.72
N LEU A 324 -2.26 5.52 -27.90
CA LEU A 324 -3.04 4.29 -28.02
C LEU A 324 -4.03 4.39 -29.20
N PRO A 325 -4.28 3.30 -29.94
CA PRO A 325 -5.19 3.32 -31.06
C PRO A 325 -6.65 3.43 -30.58
N VAL A 326 -7.50 3.98 -31.45
CA VAL A 326 -8.95 4.11 -31.26
C VAL A 326 -9.66 3.52 -32.46
N GLY A 327 -10.91 3.10 -32.29
CA GLY A 327 -11.70 2.48 -33.35
C GLY A 327 -12.41 1.21 -32.88
N ARG A 328 -12.86 0.40 -33.83
CA ARG A 328 -13.63 -0.82 -33.54
C ARG A 328 -12.83 -1.76 -32.64
N LEU A 329 -13.43 -2.15 -31.52
CA LEU A 329 -12.84 -3.07 -30.57
C LEU A 329 -12.87 -4.49 -31.15
N ASP A 330 -11.70 -4.95 -31.59
CA ASP A 330 -11.48 -6.32 -32.03
C ASP A 330 -10.15 -6.87 -31.51
N ALA A 331 -9.85 -8.12 -31.86
CA ALA A 331 -8.61 -8.78 -31.44
C ALA A 331 -7.36 -8.08 -31.99
N ALA A 332 -7.45 -7.43 -33.16
CA ALA A 332 -6.33 -6.72 -33.77
C ALA A 332 -6.02 -5.44 -33.00
N LEU A 333 -7.05 -4.66 -32.62
CA LEU A 333 -6.90 -3.48 -31.78
C LEU A 333 -6.26 -3.84 -30.42
N ILE A 334 -6.76 -4.89 -29.75
CA ILE A 334 -6.19 -5.36 -28.47
C ILE A 334 -4.73 -5.77 -28.61
N ALA A 335 -4.38 -6.49 -29.69
CA ALA A 335 -3.00 -6.86 -29.98
C ALA A 335 -2.11 -5.64 -30.20
N GLU A 336 -2.62 -4.60 -30.87
CA GLU A 336 -1.89 -3.34 -31.07
C GLU A 336 -1.62 -2.60 -29.74
N PHE A 337 -2.60 -2.55 -28.82
CA PHE A 337 -2.35 -2.06 -27.45
C PHE A 337 -1.22 -2.83 -26.77
N GLY A 338 -1.24 -4.16 -26.86
CA GLY A 338 -0.20 -5.04 -26.32
C GLY A 338 1.18 -4.74 -26.91
N GLN A 339 1.27 -4.52 -28.22
CA GLN A 339 2.50 -4.17 -28.92
C GLN A 339 3.04 -2.79 -28.49
N ARG A 340 2.19 -1.76 -28.42
CA ARG A 340 2.59 -0.41 -27.96
C ARG A 340 3.04 -0.42 -26.50
N ALA A 341 2.36 -1.18 -25.65
CA ALA A 341 2.76 -1.39 -24.26
C ALA A 341 4.11 -2.12 -24.16
N PHE A 342 4.31 -3.22 -24.90
CA PHE A 342 5.59 -3.95 -24.94
C PHE A 342 6.75 -3.07 -25.44
N ALA A 343 6.48 -2.23 -26.45
CA ALA A 343 7.44 -1.28 -26.98
C ALA A 343 7.82 -0.18 -25.96
N SER A 344 6.98 0.12 -24.98
CA SER A 344 7.21 1.20 -24.01
C SER A 344 7.67 0.74 -22.63
N VAL A 345 7.17 -0.41 -22.14
CA VAL A 345 7.47 -0.94 -20.81
C VAL A 345 8.86 -1.58 -20.82
N ARG A 346 9.72 -1.18 -19.89
CA ARG A 346 11.11 -1.67 -19.74
C ARG A 346 11.38 -2.01 -18.27
N PRO A 347 11.00 -3.20 -17.80
CA PRO A 347 11.27 -3.61 -16.42
C PRO A 347 12.78 -3.68 -16.16
N LEU A 348 13.17 -3.48 -14.90
CA LEU A 348 14.57 -3.57 -14.46
C LEU A 348 14.76 -4.73 -13.48
N THR A 349 16.02 -5.06 -13.19
CA THR A 349 16.43 -6.12 -12.24
C THR A 349 16.24 -5.73 -10.77
N ASN A 350 15.50 -4.65 -10.51
CA ASN A 350 15.24 -4.11 -9.17
C ASN A 350 14.14 -4.87 -8.41
N ILE A 351 13.37 -5.74 -9.06
CA ILE A 351 12.35 -6.60 -8.46
C ILE A 351 12.79 -8.05 -8.63
N ASN A 352 12.53 -8.89 -7.62
CA ASN A 352 12.96 -10.29 -7.58
C ASN A 352 12.12 -11.19 -8.51
N ALA A 353 12.23 -10.97 -9.81
CA ALA A 353 11.67 -11.77 -10.88
C ALA A 353 12.45 -11.51 -12.17
N ASP A 354 12.48 -12.51 -13.06
CA ASP A 354 13.16 -12.42 -14.33
C ASP A 354 12.61 -11.26 -15.20
N VAL A 355 13.51 -10.45 -15.76
CA VAL A 355 13.15 -9.21 -16.45
C VAL A 355 12.52 -9.48 -17.81
N ASP A 356 13.04 -10.47 -18.53
CA ASP A 356 12.55 -10.83 -19.86
C ASP A 356 11.16 -11.45 -19.76
N TRP A 357 10.95 -12.35 -18.80
CA TRP A 357 9.63 -12.89 -18.50
C TRP A 357 8.64 -11.78 -18.12
N ARG A 358 9.01 -10.85 -17.21
CA ARG A 358 8.13 -9.72 -16.89
C ARG A 358 7.76 -8.92 -18.14
N ARG A 359 8.72 -8.69 -19.03
CA ARG A 359 8.50 -7.99 -20.30
C ARG A 359 7.55 -8.76 -21.22
N GLU A 360 7.70 -10.07 -21.35
CA GLU A 360 6.81 -10.95 -22.13
C GLU A 360 5.37 -10.99 -21.60
N MET A 361 5.18 -10.79 -20.30
CA MET A 361 3.84 -10.74 -19.70
C MET A 361 3.07 -9.45 -20.01
N VAL A 362 3.71 -8.42 -20.56
CA VAL A 362 3.06 -7.12 -20.80
C VAL A 362 1.84 -7.23 -21.73
N PRO A 363 1.92 -7.81 -22.95
CA PRO A 363 0.76 -7.97 -23.83
C PRO A 363 -0.35 -8.82 -23.20
N HIS A 364 0.02 -9.88 -22.48
CA HIS A 364 -0.94 -10.76 -21.79
C HIS A 364 -1.72 -10.00 -20.72
N LEU A 365 -1.04 -9.14 -19.95
CA LEU A 365 -1.68 -8.34 -18.92
C LEU A 365 -2.63 -7.29 -19.53
N VAL A 366 -2.29 -6.73 -20.70
CA VAL A 366 -3.18 -5.86 -21.47
C VAL A 366 -4.44 -6.60 -21.91
N SER A 367 -4.31 -7.79 -22.51
CA SER A 367 -5.46 -8.59 -22.95
C SER A 367 -6.40 -8.90 -21.77
N ARG A 368 -5.84 -9.29 -20.62
CA ARG A 368 -6.63 -9.54 -19.41
C ARG A 368 -7.28 -8.28 -18.84
N ALA A 369 -6.62 -7.13 -18.94
CA ALA A 369 -7.24 -5.86 -18.55
C ALA A 369 -8.44 -5.53 -19.45
N PHE A 370 -8.39 -5.83 -20.75
CA PHE A 370 -9.57 -5.74 -21.63
C PHE A 370 -10.67 -6.72 -21.21
N GLU A 371 -10.34 -7.99 -20.93
CA GLU A 371 -11.32 -8.96 -20.42
C GLU A 371 -12.01 -8.45 -19.15
N ALA A 372 -11.25 -7.88 -18.22
CA ALA A 372 -11.79 -7.26 -17.01
C ALA A 372 -12.69 -6.07 -17.32
N ALA A 373 -12.26 -5.18 -18.22
CA ALA A 373 -13.02 -4.00 -18.63
C ALA A 373 -14.35 -4.35 -19.30
N LEU A 374 -14.43 -5.49 -19.98
CA LEU A 374 -15.62 -5.99 -20.67
C LEU A 374 -16.50 -6.90 -19.79
N GLY A 375 -16.16 -7.09 -18.51
CA GLY A 375 -16.90 -7.98 -17.61
C GLY A 375 -16.74 -9.47 -17.94
N ARG A 376 -15.69 -9.84 -18.68
CA ARG A 376 -15.37 -11.21 -19.11
C ARG A 376 -14.25 -11.85 -18.28
N ALA A 377 -13.75 -11.16 -17.25
CA ALA A 377 -12.63 -11.64 -16.45
C ALA A 377 -12.98 -12.85 -15.57
N SER A 378 -12.01 -13.78 -15.47
CA SER A 378 -12.04 -14.85 -14.47
C SER A 378 -12.00 -14.28 -13.04
N ALA A 379 -12.79 -14.87 -12.14
CA ALA A 379 -12.79 -14.54 -10.71
C ALA A 379 -11.42 -14.83 -10.05
N THR A 380 -10.59 -15.69 -10.65
CA THR A 380 -9.26 -16.03 -10.12
C THR A 380 -8.23 -14.95 -10.47
N PRO A 381 -7.54 -14.36 -9.47
CA PRO A 381 -6.45 -13.40 -9.73
C PRO A 381 -5.34 -14.02 -10.57
N PHE A 382 -4.73 -13.21 -11.43
CA PHE A 382 -3.62 -13.67 -12.26
C PHE A 382 -2.40 -14.01 -11.39
N SER A 383 -1.92 -15.24 -11.54
CA SER A 383 -0.85 -15.83 -10.74
C SER A 383 0.00 -16.70 -11.65
N LEU A 384 1.30 -16.81 -11.35
CA LEU A 384 2.21 -17.73 -12.04
C LEU A 384 1.69 -19.17 -12.09
N SER A 385 0.92 -19.60 -11.08
CA SER A 385 0.28 -20.93 -11.05
C SER A 385 -0.74 -21.15 -12.17
N ASN A 386 -1.31 -20.07 -12.72
CA ASN A 386 -2.41 -20.10 -13.69
C ASN A 386 -2.03 -19.38 -15.00
N ALA A 387 -0.77 -19.00 -15.16
CA ALA A 387 -0.22 -18.30 -16.33
C ALA A 387 0.51 -19.25 -17.30
N ARG A 388 0.54 -20.56 -16.99
CA ARG A 388 1.14 -21.60 -17.84
C ARG A 388 0.10 -22.28 -18.70
#